data_AF-A0A1Y0MAQ1-F1
#
_entry.id   AF-A0A1Y0MAQ1-F1
#
_cell.length_a   1.000
_cell.length_b   1.000
_cell.length_c   1.000
_cell.angle_alpha   90.00
_cell.angle_beta   90.00
_cell.angle_gamma   90.00
#
_symmetry.space_group_name_H-M   'P 1'
#
loop_
_entity.id
_entity.type
_entity.pdbx_description
1 polymer ?
#
loop_
_entity_poly.entity_id
_entity_poly.type
_entity_poly.pdbx_seq_one_letter_code
_entity_poly.pdbx_strand_id
1 'polypeptide(L)'
;MKKLLLCAAFIAASFTTVAQVGVGTATPQAALDVVSTTSGVLLPRVANIAAVTAPVNGMLIYDLSSNCFKGFENGAWTSCFNIQVGENDVVSTTGKIWMDRNLGATQVATGSQDFASYGNLYQWGRAADGHQVIMRDAATLPNGTNPPSGSSSSAAGPVASGSEGANFITGNSDWLSTQDDVRWSTGTEIAPVKTANDPCPSGYRVPTETELTQEHLSWSSNDSDGAIDSPLKLPLAGRRYSSNGTLYSVGSNGYYWSSTVSSTGARFLYFDSSNANMYNDTRTYGFSVRCIKD
;
A
#
# COMPACT_ATOMS: atom_id res chain seq x y z
N MET A 1 45.48 -50.56 32.33
CA MET A 1 45.54 -49.20 31.74
C MET A 1 44.87 -49.08 30.37
N LYS A 2 45.03 -50.03 29.43
CA LYS A 2 44.40 -49.95 28.09
C LYS A 2 42.85 -49.95 28.06
N LYS A 3 42.17 -50.63 29.00
CA LYS A 3 40.70 -50.65 29.07
C LYS A 3 40.08 -49.36 29.65
N LEU A 4 40.79 -48.62 30.51
CA LEU A 4 40.31 -47.33 31.05
C LEU A 4 40.44 -46.19 30.01
N LEU A 5 41.48 -46.23 29.18
CA LEU A 5 41.69 -45.23 28.11
C LEU A 5 40.63 -45.32 27.00
N LEU A 6 40.09 -46.52 26.72
CA LEU A 6 39.05 -46.71 25.71
C LEU A 6 37.68 -46.18 26.19
N CYS A 7 37.36 -46.31 27.49
CA CYS A 7 36.14 -45.74 28.06
C CYS A 7 36.18 -44.21 28.14
N ALA A 8 37.33 -43.61 28.46
CA ALA A 8 37.48 -42.15 28.46
C ALA A 8 37.35 -41.55 27.04
N ALA A 9 37.82 -42.25 26.01
CA ALA A 9 37.67 -41.84 24.61
C ALA A 9 36.21 -41.92 24.12
N PHE A 10 35.42 -42.91 24.58
CA PHE A 10 33.99 -43.01 24.25
C PHE A 10 33.12 -41.95 24.96
N ILE A 11 33.50 -41.51 26.16
CA ILE A 11 32.80 -40.46 26.93
C ILE A 11 33.15 -39.05 26.42
N ALA A 12 34.37 -38.84 25.91
CA ALA A 12 34.79 -37.55 25.35
C ALA A 12 34.19 -37.26 23.96
N ALA A 13 33.81 -38.30 23.20
CA ALA A 13 33.18 -38.16 21.88
C ALA A 13 31.66 -37.91 21.92
N SER A 14 31.04 -37.87 23.10
CA SER A 14 29.57 -37.82 23.24
C SER A 14 28.97 -36.41 23.35
N PHE A 15 29.77 -35.33 23.37
CA PHE A 15 29.31 -34.00 23.81
C PHE A 15 29.47 -32.86 22.80
N THR A 16 29.44 -33.13 21.50
CA THR A 16 29.32 -32.05 20.50
C THR A 16 28.19 -32.27 19.51
N THR A 17 27.10 -32.92 19.92
CA THR A 17 25.88 -32.91 19.11
C THR A 17 25.20 -31.55 19.29
N VAL A 18 25.24 -30.73 18.25
CA VAL A 18 24.42 -29.51 18.15
C VAL A 18 22.96 -29.85 18.49
N ALA A 19 22.37 -29.14 19.45
CA ALA A 19 21.01 -29.36 19.94
C ALA A 19 19.90 -28.85 19.00
N GLN A 20 20.23 -28.65 17.71
CA GLN A 20 19.33 -28.11 16.71
C GLN A 20 18.58 -29.25 16.02
N VAL A 21 17.27 -29.09 15.84
CA VAL A 21 16.42 -30.04 15.13
C VAL A 21 16.15 -29.49 13.73
N GLY A 22 16.75 -30.11 12.72
CA GLY A 22 16.42 -29.86 11.31
C GLY A 22 15.39 -30.87 10.81
N VAL A 23 14.31 -30.41 10.19
CA VAL A 23 13.35 -31.25 9.46
C VAL A 23 13.39 -30.83 7.99
N GLY A 24 13.90 -31.71 7.12
CA GLY A 24 14.09 -31.39 5.69
C GLY A 24 15.35 -30.57 5.37
N THR A 25 16.23 -30.31 6.35
CA THR A 25 17.54 -29.66 6.18
C THR A 25 18.61 -30.34 7.03
N ALA A 26 19.84 -30.44 6.50
CA ALA A 26 21.01 -30.95 7.22
C ALA A 26 21.82 -29.84 7.91
N THR A 27 21.53 -28.58 7.61
CA THR A 27 22.21 -27.40 8.15
C THR A 27 21.19 -26.45 8.77
N PRO A 28 20.55 -26.84 9.89
CA PRO A 28 19.53 -26.03 10.52
C PRO A 28 20.09 -24.66 10.95
N GLN A 29 19.34 -23.60 10.66
CA GLN A 29 19.73 -22.23 10.97
C GLN A 29 19.20 -21.73 12.32
N ALA A 30 18.36 -22.53 12.98
CA ALA A 30 17.73 -22.22 14.26
C ALA A 30 17.66 -23.48 15.14
N ALA A 31 17.18 -23.33 16.39
CA ALA A 31 16.98 -24.46 17.30
C ALA A 31 15.99 -25.50 16.74
N LEU A 32 14.99 -25.04 15.98
CA LEU A 32 14.12 -25.86 15.13
C LEU A 32 14.06 -25.19 13.75
N ASP A 33 14.43 -25.92 12.71
CA ASP A 33 14.40 -25.46 11.31
C ASP A 33 13.65 -26.47 10.44
N VAL A 34 12.52 -26.05 9.86
CA VAL A 34 11.64 -26.91 9.06
C VAL A 34 11.62 -26.40 7.63
N VAL A 35 12.21 -27.16 6.71
CA VAL A 35 12.26 -26.85 5.28
C VAL A 35 11.38 -27.86 4.53
N SER A 36 10.25 -27.38 4.01
CA SER A 36 9.35 -28.16 3.17
C SER A 36 8.71 -27.27 2.11
N THR A 37 8.57 -27.78 0.89
CA THR A 37 7.86 -27.10 -0.21
C THR A 37 6.42 -27.59 -0.39
N THR A 38 6.02 -28.64 0.34
CA THR A 38 4.73 -29.32 0.18
C THR A 38 3.91 -29.38 1.46
N SER A 39 4.45 -28.96 2.60
CA SER A 39 3.79 -28.96 3.90
C SER A 39 4.35 -27.88 4.82
N GLY A 40 3.77 -27.73 6.01
CA GLY A 40 4.18 -26.76 7.02
C GLY A 40 4.20 -27.35 8.43
N VAL A 41 4.34 -26.47 9.43
CA VAL A 41 4.29 -26.86 10.85
C VAL A 41 2.84 -26.85 11.33
N LEU A 42 2.34 -27.99 11.78
CA LEU A 42 1.04 -28.08 12.44
C LEU A 42 1.20 -27.74 13.92
N LEU A 43 0.73 -26.55 14.32
CA LEU A 43 0.67 -26.15 15.73
C LEU A 43 -0.50 -26.85 16.46
N PRO A 44 -0.44 -26.98 17.79
CA PRO A 44 -1.55 -27.53 18.58
C PRO A 44 -2.87 -26.82 18.29
N ARG A 45 -3.89 -27.57 17.91
CA ARG A 45 -5.28 -27.09 17.78
C ARG A 45 -5.99 -27.30 19.10
N VAL A 46 -6.44 -26.21 19.72
CA VAL A 46 -7.13 -26.25 21.01
C VAL A 46 -8.56 -25.75 20.85
N ALA A 47 -9.49 -26.28 21.65
CA ALA A 47 -10.90 -25.90 21.57
C ALA A 47 -11.12 -24.39 21.78
N ASN A 48 -10.38 -23.80 22.72
CA ASN A 48 -10.23 -22.37 22.98
C ASN A 48 -9.04 -22.13 23.93
N ILE A 49 -8.71 -20.88 24.22
CA ILE A 49 -7.60 -20.53 25.11
C ILE A 49 -7.70 -21.13 26.53
N ALA A 50 -8.92 -21.41 27.04
CA ALA A 50 -9.09 -21.99 28.37
C ALA A 50 -8.72 -23.48 28.42
N ALA A 51 -8.59 -24.14 27.27
CA ALA A 51 -8.11 -25.52 27.19
C ALA A 51 -6.61 -25.65 27.50
N VAL A 52 -5.86 -24.54 27.48
CA VAL A 52 -4.45 -24.50 27.87
C VAL A 52 -4.34 -24.03 29.32
N THR A 53 -4.25 -24.97 30.26
CA THR A 53 -4.33 -24.70 31.71
C THR A 53 -3.03 -24.19 32.33
N ALA A 54 -1.88 -24.34 31.65
CA ALA A 54 -0.57 -23.88 32.10
C ALA A 54 0.22 -23.25 30.93
N PRO A 55 -0.23 -22.11 30.40
CA PRO A 55 0.44 -21.46 29.28
C PRO A 55 1.78 -20.85 29.70
N VAL A 56 2.76 -20.87 28.79
CA VAL A 56 4.11 -20.31 28.99
C VAL A 56 4.41 -19.31 27.88
N ASN A 57 5.08 -18.20 28.22
CA ASN A 57 5.44 -17.19 27.23
C ASN A 57 6.23 -17.82 26.06
N GLY A 58 5.82 -17.52 24.83
CA GLY A 58 6.37 -18.09 23.61
C GLY A 58 5.56 -19.25 23.01
N MET A 59 4.48 -19.70 23.65
CA MET A 59 3.58 -20.71 23.05
C MET A 59 2.81 -20.13 21.86
N LEU A 60 2.61 -20.96 20.83
CA LEU A 60 1.74 -20.69 19.68
C LEU A 60 0.69 -21.79 19.55
N ILE A 61 -0.57 -21.43 19.36
CA ILE A 61 -1.70 -22.35 19.19
C ILE A 61 -2.57 -21.94 18.00
N TYR A 62 -3.38 -22.87 17.51
CA TYR A 62 -4.55 -22.57 16.70
C TYR A 62 -5.81 -22.75 17.55
N ASP A 63 -6.51 -21.66 17.85
CA ASP A 63 -7.74 -21.63 18.63
C ASP A 63 -8.95 -21.92 17.72
N LEU A 64 -9.62 -23.05 17.94
CA LEU A 64 -10.77 -23.50 17.16
C LEU A 64 -12.04 -22.67 17.39
N SER A 65 -12.16 -21.98 18.54
CA SER A 65 -13.31 -21.13 18.82
C SER A 65 -13.27 -19.83 18.01
N SER A 66 -12.07 -19.29 17.79
CA SER A 66 -11.84 -18.09 16.99
C SER A 66 -11.26 -18.35 15.60
N ASN A 67 -11.06 -19.63 15.24
CA ASN A 67 -10.49 -20.08 13.97
C ASN A 67 -9.19 -19.36 13.55
N CYS A 68 -8.26 -19.16 14.49
CA CYS A 68 -7.06 -18.35 14.24
C CYS A 68 -5.86 -18.78 15.09
N PHE A 69 -4.66 -18.35 14.70
CA PHE A 69 -3.47 -18.53 15.53
C PHE A 69 -3.41 -17.50 16.67
N LYS A 70 -2.91 -17.89 17.84
CA LYS A 70 -2.66 -17.00 18.99
C LYS A 70 -1.32 -17.33 19.64
N GLY A 71 -0.66 -16.30 20.17
CA GLY A 71 0.56 -16.41 20.95
C GLY A 71 0.28 -16.18 22.43
N PHE A 72 1.05 -16.82 23.31
CA PHE A 72 1.05 -16.46 24.72
C PHE A 72 2.29 -15.63 25.02
N GLU A 73 2.10 -14.39 25.46
CA GLU A 73 3.17 -13.45 25.76
C GLU A 73 2.78 -12.56 26.94
N ASN A 74 3.77 -12.13 27.73
CA ASN A 74 3.54 -11.27 28.90
C ASN A 74 2.44 -11.80 29.85
N GLY A 75 2.30 -13.13 29.96
CA GLY A 75 1.29 -13.77 30.82
C GLY A 75 -0.14 -13.74 30.29
N ALA A 76 -0.36 -13.41 29.02
CA ALA A 76 -1.68 -13.36 28.38
C ALA A 76 -1.67 -13.94 26.97
N TRP A 77 -2.83 -14.43 26.52
CA TRP A 77 -3.02 -14.77 25.11
C TRP A 77 -3.22 -13.51 24.28
N THR A 78 -2.54 -13.41 23.14
CA THR A 78 -2.78 -12.37 22.14
C THR A 78 -4.19 -12.50 21.55
N SER A 79 -4.64 -11.43 20.89
CA SER A 79 -5.69 -11.57 19.88
C SER A 79 -5.24 -12.52 18.76
N CYS A 80 -6.15 -12.85 17.84
CA CYS A 80 -5.77 -13.56 16.63
C CYS A 80 -4.58 -12.88 15.96
N PHE A 81 -3.58 -13.67 15.56
CA PHE A 81 -2.56 -13.23 14.61
C PHE A 81 -3.25 -12.99 13.27
N ASN A 82 -3.74 -11.77 13.12
CA ASN A 82 -4.16 -11.27 11.83
C ASN A 82 -2.94 -10.52 11.28
N ILE A 83 -2.64 -10.70 9.99
CA ILE A 83 -2.07 -9.59 9.23
C ILE A 83 -3.00 -8.42 9.57
N GLN A 84 -2.48 -7.37 10.21
CA GLN A 84 -3.30 -6.25 10.65
C GLN A 84 -3.80 -5.53 9.40
N VAL A 85 -4.91 -6.01 8.84
CA VAL A 85 -5.74 -5.34 7.85
C VAL A 85 -6.58 -4.39 8.69
N GLY A 86 -6.21 -3.11 8.67
CA GLY A 86 -6.97 -2.06 9.32
C GLY A 86 -8.36 -1.95 8.71
N GLU A 87 -9.27 -1.23 9.37
CA GLU A 87 -10.65 -1.03 8.92
C GLU A 87 -10.75 -0.47 7.48
N ASN A 88 -9.69 0.20 7.01
CA ASN A 88 -9.60 0.78 5.67
C ASN A 88 -8.58 0.06 4.77
N ASP A 89 -8.23 -1.20 5.06
CA ASP A 89 -7.30 -1.99 4.24
C ASP A 89 -8.04 -2.93 3.29
N VAL A 90 -7.49 -3.08 2.08
CA VAL A 90 -7.85 -4.13 1.13
C VAL A 90 -6.60 -4.87 0.69
N VAL A 91 -6.67 -6.20 0.69
CA VAL A 91 -5.61 -7.06 0.14
C VAL A 91 -5.88 -7.24 -1.34
N SER A 92 -4.93 -6.86 -2.19
CA SER A 92 -5.06 -7.01 -3.64
C SER A 92 -4.64 -8.39 -4.12
N THR A 93 -4.91 -8.69 -5.40
CA THR A 93 -4.52 -9.95 -6.05
C THR A 93 -3.00 -10.17 -6.02
N THR A 94 -2.22 -9.09 -5.91
CA THR A 94 -0.74 -9.14 -5.79
C THR A 94 -0.26 -9.55 -4.38
N GLY A 95 -1.17 -9.66 -3.40
CA GLY A 95 -0.85 -9.88 -1.99
C GLY A 95 -0.42 -8.63 -1.24
N LYS A 96 -0.38 -7.46 -1.91
CA LYS A 96 -0.13 -6.16 -1.28
C LYS A 96 -1.38 -5.65 -0.57
N ILE A 97 -1.17 -4.82 0.44
CA ILE A 97 -2.25 -4.18 1.19
C ILE A 97 -2.33 -2.72 0.75
N TRP A 98 -3.54 -2.27 0.45
CA TRP A 98 -3.85 -0.93 -0.04
C TRP A 98 -4.93 -0.31 0.82
N MET A 99 -5.08 1.01 0.75
CA MET A 99 -6.29 1.65 1.26
C MET A 99 -7.51 1.21 0.44
N ASP A 100 -8.63 0.92 1.12
CA ASP A 100 -9.90 0.50 0.54
C ASP A 100 -10.60 1.60 -0.29
N ARG A 101 -10.19 2.87 -0.13
CA ARG A 101 -10.69 4.03 -0.88
C ARG A 101 -9.58 5.02 -1.28
N ASN A 102 -9.88 5.91 -2.22
CA ASN A 102 -8.97 6.98 -2.62
C ASN A 102 -8.72 7.92 -1.44
N LEU A 103 -7.54 8.53 -1.40
CA LEU A 103 -7.20 9.45 -0.32
C LEU A 103 -8.12 10.68 -0.34
N GLY A 104 -8.85 10.89 0.77
CA GLY A 104 -9.87 11.94 0.90
C GLY A 104 -11.28 11.53 0.47
N ALA A 105 -11.50 10.27 0.08
CA ALA A 105 -12.83 9.74 -0.19
C ALA A 105 -13.59 9.42 1.10
N THR A 106 -14.93 9.51 1.05
CA THR A 106 -15.80 9.24 2.20
C THR A 106 -16.25 7.78 2.26
N GLN A 107 -16.14 7.03 1.17
CA GLN A 107 -16.52 5.61 1.12
C GLN A 107 -15.67 4.80 0.14
N VAL A 108 -15.73 3.48 0.28
CA VAL A 108 -15.29 2.51 -0.73
C VAL A 108 -16.20 2.62 -1.95
N ALA A 109 -15.63 2.56 -3.15
CA ALA A 109 -16.40 2.67 -4.37
C ALA A 109 -17.44 1.56 -4.49
N THR A 110 -18.70 1.94 -4.73
CA THR A 110 -19.77 1.00 -5.08
C THR A 110 -19.95 0.85 -6.60
N GLY A 111 -19.25 1.67 -7.39
CA GLY A 111 -19.25 1.66 -8.84
C GLY A 111 -18.28 2.69 -9.40
N SER A 112 -18.00 2.64 -10.70
CA SER A 112 -16.95 3.46 -11.33
C SER A 112 -17.25 4.96 -11.27
N GLN A 113 -18.53 5.33 -11.20
CA GLN A 113 -19.00 6.72 -11.13
C GLN A 113 -19.44 7.15 -9.72
N ASP A 114 -19.08 6.41 -8.67
CA ASP A 114 -19.42 6.75 -7.30
C ASP A 114 -18.61 7.97 -6.80
N PHE A 115 -19.19 9.18 -6.86
CA PHE A 115 -18.47 10.41 -6.52
C PHE A 115 -17.97 10.46 -5.08
N ALA A 116 -18.65 9.79 -4.15
CA ALA A 116 -18.23 9.74 -2.75
C ALA A 116 -16.93 8.94 -2.57
N SER A 117 -16.58 8.10 -3.55
CA SER A 117 -15.34 7.34 -3.59
C SER A 117 -14.17 8.03 -4.31
N TYR A 118 -14.42 9.14 -5.02
CA TYR A 118 -13.41 9.78 -5.88
C TYR A 118 -12.23 10.35 -5.10
N GLY A 119 -12.46 10.86 -3.89
CA GLY A 119 -11.44 11.50 -3.06
C GLY A 119 -10.90 12.81 -3.63
N ASN A 120 -9.71 13.20 -3.17
CA ASN A 120 -9.06 14.46 -3.56
C ASN A 120 -8.16 14.30 -4.78
N LEU A 121 -7.76 15.43 -5.39
CA LEU A 121 -6.89 15.47 -6.56
C LEU A 121 -5.59 16.20 -6.24
N TYR A 122 -4.50 15.45 -6.10
CA TYR A 122 -3.20 15.94 -5.62
C TYR A 122 -2.30 16.35 -6.79
N GLN A 123 -1.54 17.42 -6.62
CA GLN A 123 -0.37 17.71 -7.45
C GLN A 123 0.81 16.89 -6.97
N TRP A 124 1.57 16.37 -7.93
CA TRP A 124 2.65 15.43 -7.62
C TRP A 124 3.70 16.07 -6.71
N GLY A 125 4.11 15.37 -5.66
CA GLY A 125 5.13 15.85 -4.71
C GLY A 125 4.60 16.78 -3.61
N ARG A 126 3.29 17.03 -3.52
CA ARG A 126 2.69 17.85 -2.45
C ARG A 126 2.08 16.99 -1.34
N ALA A 127 2.24 17.45 -0.09
CA ALA A 127 1.48 16.95 1.04
C ALA A 127 0.01 17.36 0.92
N ALA A 128 -0.84 16.79 1.77
CA ALA A 128 -2.22 17.25 1.94
C ALA A 128 -2.26 18.58 2.72
N ASP A 129 -2.01 19.69 2.04
CA ASP A 129 -1.96 21.05 2.61
C ASP A 129 -3.17 21.93 2.22
N GLY A 130 -4.14 21.35 1.51
CA GLY A 130 -5.38 22.00 1.11
C GLY A 130 -5.52 22.18 -0.40
N HIS A 131 -4.42 22.18 -1.16
CA HIS A 131 -4.48 22.32 -2.63
C HIS A 131 -5.33 21.24 -3.31
N GLN A 132 -5.35 20.04 -2.72
CA GLN A 132 -5.95 18.85 -3.31
C GLN A 132 -7.47 18.82 -3.21
N VAL A 133 -8.05 19.68 -2.36
CA VAL A 133 -9.43 19.55 -1.90
C VAL A 133 -10.38 19.78 -3.05
N ILE A 134 -11.17 18.75 -3.36
CA ILE A 134 -12.28 18.80 -4.32
C ILE A 134 -13.55 18.39 -3.59
N MET A 135 -14.52 19.29 -3.54
CA MET A 135 -15.85 18.96 -3.08
C MET A 135 -16.52 18.05 -4.11
N ARG A 136 -16.90 16.84 -3.69
CA ARG A 136 -17.55 15.83 -4.54
C ARG A 136 -19.06 15.90 -4.30
N ASP A 137 -19.77 16.61 -5.15
CA ASP A 137 -21.22 16.81 -5.08
C ASP A 137 -21.99 16.12 -6.22
N ALA A 138 -21.28 15.64 -7.26
CA ALA A 138 -21.87 14.93 -8.39
C ALA A 138 -20.92 13.88 -9.02
N ALA A 139 -21.51 12.77 -9.48
CA ALA A 139 -20.86 11.68 -10.23
C ALA A 139 -20.30 12.11 -11.58
N THR A 140 -20.99 13.05 -12.21
CA THR A 140 -20.72 13.51 -13.58
C THR A 140 -20.69 15.02 -13.59
N LEU A 141 -19.61 15.58 -14.14
CA LEU A 141 -19.48 17.01 -14.38
C LEU A 141 -19.06 17.25 -15.84
N PRO A 142 -19.58 18.29 -16.51
CA PRO A 142 -19.11 18.65 -17.83
C PRO A 142 -17.60 18.93 -17.82
N ASN A 143 -16.92 18.54 -18.90
CA ASN A 143 -15.51 18.84 -19.08
C ASN A 143 -15.25 20.36 -19.11
N GLY A 144 -14.19 20.78 -18.42
CA GLY A 144 -13.79 22.19 -18.37
C GLY A 144 -14.58 23.03 -17.38
N THR A 145 -15.24 22.40 -16.41
CA THR A 145 -15.94 23.12 -15.33
C THR A 145 -15.01 23.48 -14.18
N ASN A 146 -15.27 24.62 -13.54
CA ASN A 146 -14.56 24.95 -12.30
C ASN A 146 -14.92 23.93 -11.21
N PRO A 147 -13.98 23.60 -10.30
CA PRO A 147 -14.30 22.80 -9.12
C PRO A 147 -15.48 23.40 -8.34
N PRO A 148 -16.36 22.57 -7.75
CA PRO A 148 -17.49 23.06 -6.98
C PRO A 148 -17.08 23.96 -5.81
N SER A 149 -18.02 24.80 -5.36
CA SER A 149 -17.81 25.70 -4.22
C SER A 149 -17.32 24.92 -2.98
N GLY A 150 -16.34 25.47 -2.27
CA GLY A 150 -15.65 24.81 -1.15
C GLY A 150 -14.43 23.98 -1.56
N SER A 151 -14.21 23.75 -2.85
CA SER A 151 -12.94 23.21 -3.36
C SER A 151 -11.83 24.26 -3.26
N SER A 152 -10.57 23.81 -3.32
CA SER A 152 -9.44 24.72 -3.28
C SER A 152 -9.40 25.67 -4.48
N SER A 153 -9.00 26.92 -4.25
CA SER A 153 -8.82 27.91 -5.32
C SER A 153 -7.58 27.59 -6.16
N SER A 154 -7.52 28.15 -7.37
CA SER A 154 -6.36 28.04 -8.24
C SER A 154 -5.50 29.31 -8.15
N ALA A 155 -4.19 29.18 -8.31
CA ALA A 155 -3.26 30.31 -8.43
C ALA A 155 -2.22 30.03 -9.53
N ALA A 156 -1.75 31.08 -10.20
CA ALA A 156 -0.68 30.93 -11.18
C ALA A 156 0.64 30.58 -10.50
N GLY A 157 1.40 29.67 -11.11
CA GLY A 157 2.73 29.28 -10.68
C GLY A 157 3.82 29.57 -11.70
N PRO A 158 5.02 29.00 -11.52
CA PRO A 158 5.38 28.11 -10.42
C PRO A 158 5.64 28.87 -9.11
N VAL A 159 5.73 28.15 -8.00
CA VAL A 159 6.02 28.70 -6.66
C VAL A 159 7.34 28.14 -6.10
N ALA A 160 8.00 28.88 -5.21
CA ALA A 160 9.19 28.39 -4.53
C ALA A 160 8.86 27.31 -3.49
N SER A 161 9.78 26.37 -3.27
CA SER A 161 9.65 25.39 -2.19
C SER A 161 9.54 26.09 -0.83
N GLY A 162 8.61 25.64 0.01
CA GLY A 162 8.23 26.28 1.27
C GLY A 162 7.21 27.42 1.16
N SER A 163 6.81 27.81 -0.07
CA SER A 163 5.80 28.85 -0.32
C SER A 163 4.57 28.30 -1.05
N GLU A 164 4.32 27.00 -0.92
CA GLU A 164 3.38 26.32 -1.80
C GLU A 164 1.91 26.70 -1.54
N GLY A 165 1.55 26.95 -0.28
CA GLY A 165 0.20 27.36 0.14
C GLY A 165 -0.90 26.32 -0.11
N ALA A 166 -2.16 26.71 0.09
CA ALA A 166 -3.31 25.82 -0.08
C ALA A 166 -3.99 25.91 -1.47
N ASN A 167 -3.41 26.67 -2.40
CA ASN A 167 -3.97 26.83 -3.74
C ASN A 167 -3.46 25.71 -4.67
N PHE A 168 -4.30 25.30 -5.60
CA PHE A 168 -3.88 24.50 -6.74
C PHE A 168 -3.12 25.38 -7.74
N ILE A 169 -1.87 25.04 -8.00
CA ILE A 169 -0.97 25.86 -8.81
C ILE A 169 -1.13 25.51 -10.29
N THR A 170 -1.28 26.51 -11.16
CA THR A 170 -1.53 26.34 -12.59
C THR A 170 -0.50 27.05 -13.47
N GLY A 171 -0.44 26.68 -14.75
CA GLY A 171 0.21 27.46 -15.82
C GLY A 171 1.64 27.05 -16.19
N ASN A 172 2.25 26.10 -15.50
CA ASN A 172 3.59 25.60 -15.82
C ASN A 172 3.64 24.06 -15.76
N SER A 173 4.67 23.45 -16.36
CA SER A 173 4.87 21.98 -16.40
C SER A 173 5.29 21.39 -15.05
N ASP A 174 5.90 22.21 -14.20
CA ASP A 174 6.09 21.91 -12.79
C ASP A 174 5.48 23.05 -11.97
N TRP A 175 4.87 22.71 -10.85
CA TRP A 175 4.30 23.70 -9.95
C TRP A 175 5.38 24.31 -9.03
N LEU A 176 6.55 23.66 -8.91
CA LEU A 176 7.73 24.24 -8.26
C LEU A 176 8.60 25.00 -9.25
N SER A 177 9.17 26.12 -8.80
CA SER A 177 10.14 26.89 -9.58
C SER A 177 11.46 26.15 -9.73
N THR A 178 11.77 25.27 -8.78
CA THR A 178 12.92 24.37 -8.80
C THR A 178 12.40 22.97 -8.56
N GLN A 179 12.55 22.13 -9.58
CA GLN A 179 12.10 20.75 -9.56
C GLN A 179 12.76 19.96 -8.42
N ASP A 180 11.95 19.16 -7.73
CA ASP A 180 12.38 18.28 -6.63
C ASP A 180 11.75 16.90 -6.83
N ASP A 181 12.61 15.93 -7.15
CA ASP A 181 12.24 14.58 -7.56
C ASP A 181 12.05 13.62 -6.40
N VAL A 182 12.37 14.03 -5.18
CA VAL A 182 12.33 13.16 -4.00
C VAL A 182 11.19 13.53 -3.04
N ARG A 183 10.24 14.38 -3.47
CA ARG A 183 9.20 14.88 -2.55
C ARG A 183 8.28 13.80 -2.02
N TRP A 184 7.89 12.77 -2.78
CA TRP A 184 7.08 11.68 -2.22
C TRP A 184 7.89 10.47 -1.76
N SER A 185 8.99 10.15 -2.45
CA SER A 185 9.87 9.04 -2.09
C SER A 185 11.34 9.37 -2.33
N THR A 186 12.22 8.98 -1.40
CA THR A 186 13.69 9.01 -1.56
C THR A 186 14.29 7.63 -1.88
N GLY A 187 13.45 6.59 -1.93
CA GLY A 187 13.87 5.21 -2.14
C GLY A 187 13.94 4.79 -3.61
N THR A 188 13.87 3.49 -3.85
CA THR A 188 13.84 2.89 -5.20
C THR A 188 12.45 2.33 -5.53
N GLU A 189 12.22 1.91 -6.77
CA GLU A 189 10.96 1.27 -7.20
C GLU A 189 10.57 0.02 -6.38
N ILE A 190 11.57 -0.71 -5.85
CA ILE A 190 11.37 -1.95 -5.09
C ILE A 190 11.53 -1.77 -3.57
N ALA A 191 12.09 -0.63 -3.15
CA ALA A 191 12.27 -0.25 -1.75
C ALA A 191 12.07 1.27 -1.62
N PRO A 192 10.84 1.75 -1.86
CA PRO A 192 10.50 3.16 -1.72
C PRO A 192 10.58 3.59 -0.24
N VAL A 193 10.86 4.87 -0.01
CA VAL A 193 10.98 5.43 1.34
C VAL A 193 10.14 6.69 1.37
N LYS A 194 9.01 6.62 2.09
CA LYS A 194 8.07 7.73 2.27
C LYS A 194 8.78 8.96 2.84
N THR A 195 8.46 10.15 2.33
CA THR A 195 8.91 11.42 2.94
C THR A 195 7.77 12.21 3.59
N ALA A 196 8.11 13.34 4.22
CA ALA A 196 7.15 14.25 4.81
C ALA A 196 6.16 14.89 3.81
N ASN A 197 6.47 14.95 2.49
CA ASN A 197 5.50 15.47 1.52
C ASN A 197 4.56 14.38 0.95
N ASP A 198 4.77 13.11 1.28
CA ASP A 198 3.86 12.04 0.88
C ASP A 198 2.50 12.22 1.59
N PRO A 199 1.38 12.37 0.86
CA PRO A 199 0.10 12.72 1.45
C PRO A 199 -0.59 11.55 2.16
N CYS A 200 -0.12 10.31 1.99
CA CYS A 200 -0.75 9.15 2.61
C CYS A 200 -0.57 9.17 4.14
N PRO A 201 -1.50 8.56 4.90
CA PRO A 201 -1.39 8.50 6.36
C PRO A 201 -0.20 7.63 6.82
N SER A 202 0.12 7.69 8.11
CA SER A 202 1.16 6.83 8.72
C SER A 202 0.87 5.34 8.46
N GLY A 203 1.91 4.58 8.11
CA GLY A 203 1.79 3.18 7.69
C GLY A 203 1.44 2.99 6.21
N TYR A 204 1.23 4.08 5.45
CA TYR A 204 0.99 4.03 4.02
C TYR A 204 1.83 5.07 3.28
N ARG A 205 1.98 4.87 1.98
CA ARG A 205 2.65 5.78 1.06
C ARG A 205 1.98 5.79 -0.31
N VAL A 206 2.39 6.73 -1.15
CA VAL A 206 2.08 6.71 -2.58
C VAL A 206 2.78 5.49 -3.21
N PRO A 207 2.09 4.72 -4.07
CA PRO A 207 2.66 3.54 -4.72
C PRO A 207 3.69 3.91 -5.78
N THR A 208 4.58 2.98 -6.11
CA THR A 208 5.51 3.13 -7.24
C THR A 208 4.84 2.76 -8.58
N GLU A 209 5.46 3.11 -9.71
CA GLU A 209 5.03 2.67 -11.05
C GLU A 209 5.01 1.15 -11.12
N THR A 210 6.01 0.49 -10.53
CA THR A 210 6.08 -0.97 -10.48
C THR A 210 4.87 -1.59 -9.78
N GLU A 211 4.47 -1.03 -8.64
CA GLU A 211 3.33 -1.54 -7.86
C GLU A 211 1.99 -1.29 -8.55
N LEU A 212 1.79 -0.10 -9.13
CA LEU A 212 0.58 0.18 -9.92
C LEU A 212 0.51 -0.69 -11.18
N THR A 213 1.65 -0.96 -11.84
CA THR A 213 1.70 -1.85 -13.01
C THR A 213 1.32 -3.27 -12.64
N GLN A 214 1.82 -3.79 -11.52
CA GLN A 214 1.45 -5.13 -11.03
C GLN A 214 -0.04 -5.22 -10.71
N GLU A 215 -0.60 -4.19 -10.10
CA GLU A 215 -2.03 -4.14 -9.81
C GLU A 215 -2.86 -4.10 -11.08
N HIS A 216 -2.53 -3.21 -12.01
CA HIS A 216 -3.15 -3.08 -13.32
C HIS A 216 -3.14 -4.38 -14.13
N LEU A 217 -1.99 -5.07 -14.19
CA LEU A 217 -1.86 -6.34 -14.88
C LEU A 217 -2.66 -7.50 -14.24
N SER A 218 -3.17 -7.31 -13.03
CA SER A 218 -3.97 -8.32 -12.33
C SER A 218 -5.48 -8.22 -12.63
N TRP A 219 -5.91 -7.19 -13.37
CA TRP A 219 -7.32 -6.96 -13.68
C TRP A 219 -7.86 -7.99 -14.67
N SER A 220 -9.17 -8.25 -14.59
CA SER A 220 -9.89 -9.17 -15.49
C SER A 220 -9.98 -8.63 -16.92
N SER A 221 -10.00 -7.31 -17.09
CA SER A 221 -9.98 -6.60 -18.36
C SER A 221 -9.08 -5.36 -18.27
N ASN A 222 -8.54 -4.94 -19.42
CA ASN A 222 -7.57 -3.85 -19.51
C ASN A 222 -8.25 -2.48 -19.66
N ASP A 223 -9.22 -2.16 -18.81
CA ASP A 223 -10.11 -0.99 -18.95
C ASP A 223 -10.73 -0.60 -17.59
N SER A 224 -11.67 0.35 -17.60
CA SER A 224 -12.38 0.82 -16.42
C SER A 224 -13.23 -0.24 -15.74
N ASP A 225 -13.71 -1.26 -16.47
CA ASP A 225 -14.49 -2.35 -15.89
C ASP A 225 -13.57 -3.24 -15.05
N GLY A 226 -12.38 -3.56 -15.57
CA GLY A 226 -11.35 -4.28 -14.82
C GLY A 226 -10.88 -3.51 -13.58
N ALA A 227 -10.76 -2.18 -13.69
CA ALA A 227 -10.36 -1.33 -12.58
C ALA A 227 -11.38 -1.33 -11.42
N ILE A 228 -12.67 -1.22 -11.72
CA ILE A 228 -13.72 -1.18 -10.69
C ILE A 228 -14.06 -2.56 -10.13
N ASP A 229 -13.91 -3.63 -10.92
CA ASP A 229 -14.12 -5.01 -10.49
C ASP A 229 -12.92 -5.58 -9.73
N SER A 230 -11.75 -4.92 -9.80
CA SER A 230 -10.58 -5.27 -9.00
C SER A 230 -10.85 -5.15 -7.49
N PRO A 231 -10.06 -5.80 -6.61
CA PRO A 231 -10.17 -5.61 -5.17
C PRO A 231 -10.11 -4.14 -4.73
N LEU A 232 -9.31 -3.31 -5.42
CA LEU A 232 -9.13 -1.89 -5.09
C LEU A 232 -10.32 -1.00 -5.49
N LYS A 233 -11.16 -1.48 -6.41
CA LYS A 233 -12.34 -0.75 -6.91
C LYS A 233 -12.02 0.70 -7.28
N LEU A 234 -11.12 0.90 -8.25
CA LEU A 234 -10.63 2.24 -8.59
C LEU A 234 -11.70 3.04 -9.37
N PRO A 235 -12.24 4.15 -8.83
CA PRO A 235 -13.26 4.94 -9.53
C PRO A 235 -12.69 5.92 -10.57
N LEU A 236 -13.57 6.46 -11.41
CA LEU A 236 -13.29 7.38 -12.51
C LEU A 236 -13.36 8.85 -12.05
N ALA A 237 -12.50 9.22 -11.10
CA ALA A 237 -12.51 10.52 -10.44
C ALA A 237 -12.20 11.72 -11.36
N GLY A 238 -11.74 11.47 -12.59
CA GLY A 238 -11.23 12.48 -13.50
C GLY A 238 -9.95 13.13 -13.00
N ARG A 239 -9.67 14.33 -13.49
CA ARG A 239 -8.47 15.11 -13.15
C ARG A 239 -8.77 16.59 -13.00
N ARG A 240 -7.87 17.30 -12.33
CA ARG A 240 -7.80 18.75 -12.32
C ARG A 240 -6.71 19.22 -13.26
N TYR A 241 -7.07 20.11 -14.18
CA TYR A 241 -6.26 20.48 -15.33
C TYR A 241 -5.19 21.50 -14.95
N SER A 242 -3.95 21.27 -15.40
CA SER A 242 -2.79 22.07 -15.00
C SER A 242 -2.80 23.51 -15.52
N SER A 243 -3.47 23.82 -16.62
CA SER A 243 -3.43 25.16 -17.21
C SER A 243 -4.36 26.17 -16.53
N ASN A 244 -5.50 25.71 -16.01
CA ASN A 244 -6.57 26.59 -15.52
C ASN A 244 -7.28 26.06 -14.25
N GLY A 245 -6.92 24.88 -13.77
CA GLY A 245 -7.48 24.29 -12.55
C GLY A 245 -8.92 23.79 -12.68
N THR A 246 -9.46 23.66 -13.89
CA THR A 246 -10.80 23.08 -14.13
C THR A 246 -10.80 21.56 -14.06
N LEU A 247 -11.97 20.94 -13.90
CA LEU A 247 -12.15 19.49 -13.87
C LEU A 247 -12.43 18.93 -15.27
N TYR A 248 -11.84 17.77 -15.56
CA TYR A 248 -12.02 17.04 -16.82
C TYR A 248 -12.18 15.54 -16.57
N SER A 249 -12.97 14.90 -17.44
CA SER A 249 -13.24 13.46 -17.51
C SER A 249 -13.79 12.84 -16.22
N VAL A 250 -14.52 13.64 -15.45
CA VAL A 250 -15.17 13.19 -14.21
C VAL A 250 -16.26 12.19 -14.54
N GLY A 251 -16.16 10.98 -13.99
CA GLY A 251 -17.05 9.86 -14.29
C GLY A 251 -16.70 9.11 -15.58
N SER A 252 -15.60 9.46 -16.25
CA SER A 252 -15.20 8.81 -17.51
C SER A 252 -13.81 8.18 -17.46
N ASN A 253 -12.86 8.82 -16.77
CA ASN A 253 -11.47 8.38 -16.78
C ASN A 253 -10.89 8.32 -15.36
N GLY A 254 -10.02 7.33 -15.13
CA GLY A 254 -9.20 7.21 -13.93
C GLY A 254 -7.80 7.77 -14.16
N TYR A 255 -7.31 8.55 -13.19
CA TYR A 255 -5.94 9.07 -13.15
C TYR A 255 -5.37 8.89 -11.75
N TYR A 256 -4.31 8.09 -11.62
CA TYR A 256 -3.72 7.72 -10.33
C TYR A 256 -2.23 7.94 -10.33
N TRP A 257 -1.76 8.86 -9.49
CA TRP A 257 -0.34 9.13 -9.39
C TRP A 257 0.44 7.95 -8.80
N SER A 258 1.67 7.77 -9.30
CA SER A 258 2.71 7.03 -8.60
C SER A 258 3.76 7.98 -8.02
N SER A 259 4.61 7.50 -7.11
CA SER A 259 5.77 8.22 -6.60
C SER A 259 6.95 8.25 -7.56
N THR A 260 6.81 7.66 -8.76
CA THR A 260 7.89 7.48 -9.73
C THR A 260 8.02 8.69 -10.63
N VAL A 261 9.24 9.23 -10.71
CA VAL A 261 9.58 10.33 -11.59
C VAL A 261 9.88 9.83 -13.01
N SER A 262 9.50 10.60 -14.02
CA SER A 262 9.85 10.33 -15.42
C SER A 262 10.32 11.61 -16.11
N SER A 263 11.64 11.78 -16.19
CA SER A 263 12.28 13.03 -16.65
C SER A 263 11.69 14.23 -15.88
N THR A 264 11.18 15.24 -16.57
CA THR A 264 10.57 16.43 -15.95
C THR A 264 9.15 16.21 -15.41
N GLY A 265 8.54 15.04 -15.68
CA GLY A 265 7.20 14.70 -15.24
C GLY A 265 7.18 13.65 -14.12
N ALA A 266 6.01 13.05 -13.93
CA ALA A 266 5.80 11.93 -13.04
C ALA A 266 4.89 10.88 -13.69
N ARG A 267 5.01 9.63 -13.22
CA ARG A 267 4.25 8.50 -13.70
C ARG A 267 2.86 8.44 -13.08
N PHE A 268 1.89 8.00 -13.87
CA PHE A 268 0.53 7.78 -13.39
C PHE A 268 -0.13 6.63 -14.16
N LEU A 269 -1.04 5.94 -13.50
CA LEU A 269 -1.93 4.97 -14.12
C LEU A 269 -3.13 5.72 -14.71
N TYR A 270 -3.40 5.47 -15.98
CA TYR A 270 -4.57 5.92 -16.71
C TYR A 270 -5.47 4.73 -17.04
N PHE A 271 -6.78 4.94 -16.98
CA PHE A 271 -7.73 4.03 -17.60
C PHE A 271 -9.02 4.73 -18.00
N ASP A 272 -9.65 4.22 -19.05
CA ASP A 272 -10.98 4.58 -19.54
C ASP A 272 -11.75 3.31 -19.96
N SER A 273 -12.88 3.47 -20.65
CA SER A 273 -13.73 2.35 -21.08
C SER A 273 -13.10 1.42 -22.12
N SER A 274 -11.91 1.75 -22.65
CA SER A 274 -11.29 1.04 -23.77
C SER A 274 -9.88 0.55 -23.47
N ASN A 275 -9.15 1.24 -22.59
CA ASN A 275 -7.77 0.88 -22.30
C ASN A 275 -7.31 1.34 -20.91
N ALA A 276 -6.30 0.64 -20.37
CA ALA A 276 -5.55 1.01 -19.17
C ALA A 276 -4.04 0.88 -19.42
N ASN A 277 -3.25 1.87 -18.97
CA ASN A 277 -1.79 1.84 -19.06
C ASN A 277 -1.11 2.87 -18.14
N MET A 278 0.18 2.69 -17.88
CA MET A 278 1.04 3.69 -17.26
C MET A 278 1.49 4.73 -18.30
N TYR A 279 1.36 6.01 -17.91
CA TYR A 279 1.84 7.15 -18.68
C TYR A 279 2.68 8.08 -17.81
N ASN A 280 3.17 9.17 -18.39
CA ASN A 280 3.79 10.27 -17.66
C ASN A 280 3.19 11.60 -18.10
N ASP A 281 3.10 12.55 -17.18
CA ASP A 281 2.67 13.92 -17.46
C ASP A 281 3.35 14.90 -16.49
N THR A 282 3.12 16.18 -16.72
CA THR A 282 3.51 17.31 -15.89
C THR A 282 3.00 17.17 -14.45
N ARG A 283 3.83 17.55 -13.48
CA ARG A 283 3.54 17.39 -12.03
C ARG A 283 2.43 18.31 -11.53
N THR A 284 2.07 19.30 -12.35
CA THR A 284 1.04 20.33 -12.09
C THR A 284 -0.39 19.80 -12.22
N TYR A 285 -0.61 18.62 -12.81
CA TYR A 285 -1.94 18.02 -12.82
C TYR A 285 -2.39 17.58 -11.43
N GLY A 286 -3.71 17.64 -11.19
CA GLY A 286 -4.34 17.04 -10.02
C GLY A 286 -4.90 15.67 -10.35
N PHE A 287 -4.27 14.59 -9.86
CA PHE A 287 -4.76 13.22 -10.00
C PHE A 287 -5.05 12.57 -8.64
N SER A 288 -5.77 11.46 -8.66
CA SER A 288 -6.09 10.70 -7.45
C SER A 288 -4.85 10.01 -6.88
N VAL A 289 -4.89 9.72 -5.58
CA VAL A 289 -3.88 8.89 -4.90
C VAL A 289 -4.60 7.73 -4.23
N ARG A 290 -4.12 6.52 -4.51
CA ARG A 290 -4.53 5.28 -3.83
C ARG A 290 -3.32 4.76 -3.07
N CYS A 291 -3.32 4.89 -1.76
CA CYS A 291 -2.16 4.58 -0.94
C CYS A 291 -1.95 3.08 -0.76
N ILE A 292 -0.69 2.65 -0.75
CA ILE A 292 -0.25 1.29 -0.46
C ILE A 292 0.38 1.24 0.93
N LYS A 293 0.23 0.12 1.64
CA LYS A 293 0.80 -0.09 2.97
C LYS A 293 2.32 -0.31 2.87
N ASP A 294 3.06 0.39 3.74
CA ASP A 294 4.52 0.26 3.89
C ASP A 294 4.94 -1.03 4.58
#